data_AF-A0A7W7YUC9-F1
#
_entry.id   AF-A0A7W7YUC9-F1
#
_cell.length_a   1.000
_cell.length_b   1.000
_cell.length_c   1.000
_cell.angle_alpha   90.00
_cell.angle_beta   90.00
_cell.angle_gamma   90.00
#
_symmetry.space_group_name_H-M   'P 1'
#
loop_
_entity.id
_entity.type
_entity.pdbx_description
1 polymer ?
#
loop_
_entity_poly.entity_id
_entity_poly.type
_entity_poly.pdbx_seq_one_letter_code
_entity_poly.pdbx_strand_id
1 'polypeptide(L)'
;MTLVTTKRLTQDMQAKAGLLVDRAGLVPQSVDQPMEAGDLLFYLSQTSMPMADFLKGEGLFVDGEGLHFDRSRFAEIRDIAEAVIREYEAGDRRDTWKRFDLSEDEDASGNGTYLLIVLAALDLLYGPAA
;
A
#
# COMPACT_ATOMS: atom_id res chain seq x y z
N MET A 1 -15.45 6.36 1.39
CA MET A 1 -14.18 7.02 1.03
C MET A 1 -13.76 8.04 2.08
N THR A 2 -12.51 7.97 2.53
CA THR A 2 -11.85 8.81 3.53
C THR A 2 -10.72 9.58 2.86
N LEU A 3 -10.55 10.86 3.20
CA LEU A 3 -9.43 11.70 2.78
C LEU A 3 -8.57 12.05 4.00
N VAL A 4 -7.25 11.88 3.87
CA VAL A 4 -6.27 12.29 4.87
C VAL A 4 -5.17 13.11 4.20
N THR A 5 -5.05 14.38 4.61
CA THR A 5 -3.95 15.25 4.15
C THR A 5 -2.58 14.67 4.54
N THR A 6 -1.55 14.94 3.74
CA THR A 6 -0.17 14.50 4.02
C THR A 6 0.29 14.90 5.42
N LYS A 7 -0.03 16.13 5.86
CA LYS A 7 0.31 16.60 7.20
C LYS A 7 -0.33 15.74 8.29
N ARG A 8 -1.62 15.41 8.14
CA ARG A 8 -2.34 14.58 9.11
C ARG A 8 -1.80 13.15 9.11
N LEU A 9 -1.55 12.59 7.93
CA LEU A 9 -0.98 11.26 7.76
C LEU A 9 0.38 11.15 8.46
N THR A 10 1.28 12.12 8.26
CA THR A 10 2.57 12.18 8.99
C THR A 10 2.36 12.16 10.50
N GLN A 11 1.45 12.97 11.04
CA GLN A 11 1.20 13.02 12.48
C GLN A 11 0.67 11.68 13.03
N ASP A 12 -0.28 11.07 12.33
CA ASP A 12 -0.87 9.79 12.73
C ASP A 12 0.17 8.65 12.65
N MET A 13 1.03 8.67 11.61
CA MET A 13 2.12 7.70 11.46
C MET A 13 3.16 7.84 12.57
N GLN A 14 3.60 9.05 12.89
CA GLN A 14 4.55 9.29 13.99
C GLN A 14 3.98 8.81 15.34
N ALA A 15 2.68 9.04 15.59
CA ALA A 15 2.02 8.59 16.81
C ALA A 15 1.96 7.06 16.94
N LYS A 16 2.01 6.33 15.83
CA LYS A 16 1.91 4.86 15.77
C LYS A 16 3.14 4.19 15.13
N ALA A 17 4.28 4.87 15.07
CA ALA A 17 5.45 4.45 14.28
C ALA A 17 5.92 3.03 14.63
N GLY A 18 6.05 2.71 15.92
CA GLY A 18 6.43 1.37 16.36
C GLY A 18 5.44 0.29 15.90
N LEU A 19 4.13 0.55 16.00
CA LEU A 19 3.10 -0.40 15.53
C LEU A 19 3.13 -0.58 14.01
N LEU A 20 3.43 0.48 13.27
CA LEU A 20 3.52 0.43 11.81
C LEU A 20 4.70 -0.44 11.36
N VAL A 21 5.84 -0.34 12.03
CA VAL A 21 7.00 -1.22 11.78
C VAL A 21 6.66 -2.66 12.20
N ASP A 22 6.23 -2.85 13.46
CA ASP A 22 6.10 -4.18 14.06
C ASP A 22 4.93 -4.99 13.51
N ARG A 23 3.81 -4.34 13.14
CA ARG A 23 2.57 -5.02 12.77
C ARG A 23 2.17 -4.86 11.31
N ALA A 24 2.47 -3.71 10.69
CA ALA A 24 2.21 -3.53 9.26
C ALA A 24 3.41 -3.89 8.39
N GLY A 25 4.61 -4.08 8.98
CA GLY A 25 5.83 -4.37 8.22
C GLY A 25 6.33 -3.16 7.43
N LEU A 26 5.94 -1.95 7.83
CA LEU A 26 6.37 -0.72 7.19
C LEU A 26 7.86 -0.49 7.48
N VAL A 27 8.64 -0.28 6.42
CA VAL A 27 10.07 0.03 6.51
C VAL A 27 10.24 1.53 6.20
N PRO A 28 10.64 2.36 7.19
CA PRO A 28 10.90 3.77 6.95
C PRO A 28 12.03 3.95 5.93
N GLN A 29 11.96 5.00 5.12
CA GLN A 29 13.03 5.33 4.18
C GLN A 29 14.29 5.84 4.88
N SER A 30 14.17 6.34 6.10
CA SER A 30 15.28 6.78 6.94
C SER A 30 15.11 6.26 8.36
N VAL A 31 16.18 5.64 8.88
CA VAL A 31 16.23 5.19 10.29
C VAL A 31 16.59 6.33 11.26
N ASP A 32 17.14 7.43 10.74
CA ASP A 32 17.62 8.57 11.53
C ASP A 32 16.61 9.72 11.58
N GLN A 33 15.49 9.61 10.85
CA GLN A 33 14.43 10.62 10.82
C GLN A 33 13.11 10.05 11.32
N PRO A 34 12.22 10.89 11.90
CA PRO A 34 10.87 10.47 12.21
C PRO A 34 10.15 9.97 10.96
N MET A 35 9.31 8.95 11.14
CA MET A 35 8.46 8.44 10.08
C MET A 35 7.56 9.57 9.51
N GLU A 36 7.37 9.59 8.21
CA GLU A 36 6.54 10.57 7.50
C GLU A 36 5.56 9.90 6.55
N ALA A 37 4.55 10.66 6.12
CA ALA A 37 3.61 10.21 5.09
C ALA A 37 4.32 9.66 3.84
N GLY A 38 5.46 10.27 3.45
CA GLY A 38 6.27 9.80 2.32
C GLY A 38 6.68 8.33 2.43
N ASP A 39 6.92 7.81 3.62
CA ASP A 39 7.29 6.41 3.83
C ASP A 39 6.16 5.46 3.40
N LEU A 40 4.90 5.80 3.71
CA LEU A 40 3.74 5.01 3.29
C LEU A 40 3.42 5.24 1.82
N LEU A 41 3.44 6.50 1.36
CA LEU A 41 3.07 6.87 0.00
C LEU A 41 4.05 6.32 -1.04
N PHE A 42 5.29 6.08 -0.66
CA PHE A 42 6.28 5.42 -1.52
C PHE A 42 5.81 4.05 -2.00
N TYR A 43 5.23 3.23 -1.13
CA TYR A 43 4.71 1.91 -1.51
C TYR A 43 3.64 1.99 -2.60
N LEU A 44 2.80 3.04 -2.57
CA LEU A 44 1.81 3.30 -3.62
C LEU A 44 2.46 3.83 -4.91
N SER A 45 3.50 4.65 -4.80
CA SER A 45 4.19 5.20 -5.98
C SER A 45 5.02 4.17 -6.75
N GLN A 46 5.37 3.04 -6.13
CA GLN A 46 6.07 1.94 -6.79
C GLN A 46 5.16 1.03 -7.63
N THR A 47 3.84 1.25 -7.60
CA THR A 47 2.90 0.43 -8.38
C THR A 47 2.95 0.78 -9.87
N SER A 48 2.75 -0.22 -10.73
CA SER A 48 2.64 -0.01 -12.18
C SER A 48 1.43 0.86 -12.53
N MET A 49 1.44 1.53 -13.69
CA MET A 49 0.30 2.37 -14.11
C MET A 49 -1.05 1.60 -14.12
N PRO A 50 -1.15 0.37 -14.65
CA PRO A 50 -2.41 -0.37 -14.60
C PRO A 50 -2.85 -0.71 -13.17
N MET A 51 -1.92 -0.94 -12.25
CA MET A 51 -2.23 -1.16 -10.84
C MET A 51 -2.72 0.12 -10.18
N ALA A 52 -2.05 1.26 -10.43
CA ALA A 52 -2.47 2.56 -9.92
C ALA A 52 -3.89 2.93 -10.38
N ASP A 53 -4.23 2.67 -11.64
CA ASP A 53 -5.59 2.87 -12.18
C ASP A 53 -6.62 1.96 -11.49
N PHE A 54 -6.27 0.70 -11.23
CA PHE A 54 -7.11 -0.22 -10.47
C PHE A 54 -7.34 0.26 -9.04
N LEU A 55 -6.28 0.60 -8.31
CA LEU A 55 -6.37 1.09 -6.92
C LEU A 55 -7.23 2.35 -6.84
N LYS A 56 -7.08 3.26 -7.80
CA LYS A 56 -7.93 4.45 -7.90
C LYS A 56 -9.41 4.09 -8.11
N GLY A 57 -9.70 3.09 -8.94
CA GLY A 57 -11.05 2.53 -9.12
C GLY A 57 -11.63 1.94 -7.83
N GLU A 58 -10.78 1.33 -7.00
CA GLU A 58 -11.11 0.82 -5.66
C GLU A 58 -11.04 1.90 -4.55
N GLY A 59 -10.82 3.16 -4.92
CA GLY A 59 -10.84 4.30 -4.01
C GLY A 59 -9.56 4.51 -3.20
N LEU A 60 -8.44 3.83 -3.52
CA LEU A 60 -7.11 4.02 -2.93
C LEU A 60 -6.20 4.79 -3.89
N PHE A 61 -5.97 6.08 -3.64
CA PHE A 61 -5.12 6.93 -4.50
C PHE A 61 -4.61 8.17 -3.77
N VAL A 62 -3.59 8.82 -4.33
CA VAL A 62 -3.05 10.09 -3.83
C VAL A 62 -3.30 11.18 -4.86
N ASP A 63 -3.72 12.35 -4.41
CA ASP A 63 -3.79 13.57 -5.22
C ASP A 63 -3.26 14.80 -4.46
N GLY A 64 -3.52 16.00 -4.99
CA GLY A 64 -3.07 17.25 -4.37
C GLY A 64 -3.64 17.54 -2.98
N GLU A 65 -4.75 16.90 -2.59
CA GLU A 65 -5.37 17.07 -1.28
C GLU A 65 -4.80 16.08 -0.25
N GLY A 66 -4.38 14.90 -0.69
CA GLY A 66 -3.74 13.89 0.15
C GLY A 66 -4.05 12.46 -0.27
N LEU A 67 -4.06 11.56 0.71
CA LEU A 67 -4.37 10.15 0.52
C LEU A 67 -5.87 9.92 0.64
N HIS A 68 -6.47 9.35 -0.40
CA HIS A 68 -7.83 8.86 -0.44
C HIS A 68 -7.82 7.35 -0.29
N PHE A 69 -8.73 6.81 0.54
CA PHE A 69 -8.91 5.37 0.68
C PHE A 69 -10.37 5.00 1.00
N ASP A 70 -10.85 3.86 0.53
CA ASP A 70 -12.12 3.28 0.97
C ASP A 70 -11.89 1.94 1.67
N ARG A 71 -12.08 1.91 2.98
CA ARG A 71 -11.87 0.71 3.80
C ARG A 71 -12.80 -0.44 3.42
N SER A 72 -13.97 -0.16 2.84
CA SER A 72 -14.88 -1.21 2.38
C SER A 72 -14.34 -1.98 1.17
N ARG A 73 -13.34 -1.42 0.47
CA ARG A 73 -12.68 -2.01 -0.71
C ARG A 73 -11.37 -2.73 -0.39
N PHE A 74 -10.96 -2.75 0.87
CA PHE A 74 -9.68 -3.33 1.28
C PHE A 74 -9.63 -4.84 1.04
N ALA A 75 -10.77 -5.53 1.08
CA ALA A 75 -10.83 -6.96 0.78
C ALA A 75 -10.49 -7.22 -0.70
N GLU A 76 -11.08 -6.45 -1.61
CA GLU A 76 -10.85 -6.57 -3.05
C GLU A 76 -9.40 -6.23 -3.42
N ILE A 77 -8.81 -5.19 -2.82
CA ILE A 77 -7.39 -4.85 -3.02
C ILE A 77 -6.48 -5.96 -2.47
N ARG A 78 -6.83 -6.54 -1.31
CA ARG A 78 -6.09 -7.65 -0.70
C ARG A 78 -6.11 -8.89 -1.58
N ASP A 79 -7.27 -9.27 -2.13
CA ASP A 79 -7.40 -10.45 -3.00
C ASP A 79 -6.48 -10.34 -4.22
N ILE A 80 -6.36 -9.13 -4.80
CA ILE A 80 -5.43 -8.87 -5.90
C ILE A 80 -3.98 -8.96 -5.45
N ALA A 81 -3.63 -8.36 -4.31
CA ALA A 81 -2.27 -8.40 -3.78
C ALA A 81 -1.82 -9.86 -3.50
N GLU A 82 -2.70 -10.67 -2.92
CA GLU A 82 -2.45 -12.09 -2.65
C GLU A 82 -2.37 -12.91 -3.95
N ALA A 83 -3.19 -12.60 -4.96
CA ALA A 83 -3.10 -13.24 -6.27
C ALA A 83 -1.75 -12.96 -6.96
N VAL A 84 -1.27 -11.71 -6.92
CA VAL A 84 0.05 -11.33 -7.45
C VAL A 84 1.17 -12.13 -6.77
N ILE A 85 1.15 -12.22 -5.44
CA ILE A 85 2.15 -12.98 -4.67
C ILE A 85 2.11 -14.46 -5.05
N ARG A 86 0.92 -15.07 -5.07
CA ARG A 86 0.75 -16.49 -5.39
C ARG A 86 1.20 -16.83 -6.81
N GLU A 87 0.87 -15.99 -7.79
CA GLU A 87 1.29 -16.13 -9.19
C GLU A 87 2.82 -16.05 -9.33
N TYR A 88 3.44 -15.10 -8.63
CA TYR A 88 4.90 -14.97 -8.58
C TYR A 88 5.59 -16.21 -7.99
N GLU A 89 5.13 -16.67 -6.82
CA GLU A 89 5.68 -17.84 -6.13
C GLU A 89 5.53 -19.13 -6.95
N ALA A 90 4.45 -19.24 -7.73
CA ALA A 90 4.22 -20.35 -8.64
C ALA A 90 5.01 -20.25 -9.95
N GLY A 91 5.67 -19.12 -10.22
CA GLY A 91 6.30 -18.82 -11.51
C GLY A 91 5.29 -18.65 -12.66
N ASP A 92 4.01 -18.41 -12.35
CA ASP A 92 2.93 -18.28 -13.33
C ASP A 92 2.57 -16.80 -13.57
N ARG A 93 3.16 -16.21 -14.61
CA ARG A 93 3.01 -14.78 -14.93
C ARG A 93 1.88 -14.47 -15.92
N ARG A 94 0.90 -15.35 -16.08
CA ARG A 94 -0.05 -15.30 -17.21
C ARG A 94 -1.29 -14.45 -16.98
N ASP A 95 -1.75 -14.31 -15.74
CA ASP A 95 -3.05 -13.73 -15.41
C ASP A 95 -2.92 -12.35 -14.75
N THR A 96 -2.98 -12.27 -13.41
CA THR A 96 -2.92 -11.02 -12.64
C THR A 96 -1.61 -10.27 -12.90
N TRP A 97 -0.51 -11.01 -13.00
CA TRP A 97 0.80 -10.47 -13.34
C TRP A 97 0.82 -9.71 -14.67
N LYS A 98 0.26 -10.33 -15.72
CA LYS A 98 0.16 -9.73 -17.05
C LYS A 98 -0.87 -8.60 -17.09
N ARG A 99 -1.99 -8.74 -16.37
CA ARG A 99 -3.03 -7.71 -16.26
C ARG A 99 -2.45 -6.40 -15.75
N PHE A 100 -1.53 -6.47 -14.79
CA PHE A 100 -0.93 -5.29 -14.18
C PHE A 100 0.43 -4.91 -14.78
N ASP A 101 0.84 -5.53 -15.89
CA ASP A 101 2.09 -5.24 -16.57
C ASP A 101 3.30 -5.22 -15.61
N LEU A 102 3.36 -6.23 -14.73
CA LEU A 102 4.43 -6.33 -13.75
C LEU A 102 5.70 -6.84 -14.47
N SER A 103 6.80 -6.09 -14.37
CA SER A 103 8.09 -6.47 -14.98
C SER A 103 8.68 -7.71 -14.29
N GLU A 104 9.64 -8.38 -14.94
CA GLU A 104 10.37 -9.52 -14.33
C GLU A 104 11.52 -9.08 -13.39
N ASP A 105 11.74 -7.76 -13.22
CA ASP A 105 12.81 -7.23 -12.38
C ASP A 105 12.59 -7.56 -10.88
N GLU A 106 13.69 -7.54 -10.13
CA GLU A 106 13.77 -7.93 -8.70
C GLU A 106 12.75 -7.22 -7.79
N ASP A 107 12.22 -6.07 -8.21
CA ASP A 107 11.19 -5.27 -7.50
C ASP A 107 9.75 -5.79 -7.69
N ALA A 108 9.51 -6.77 -8.56
CA ALA A 108 8.16 -7.30 -8.80
C ALA A 108 7.65 -8.18 -7.64
N SER A 109 8.56 -8.67 -6.80
CA SER A 109 8.25 -9.29 -5.50
C SER A 109 7.65 -8.29 -4.49
N GLY A 110 7.80 -6.98 -4.75
CA GLY A 110 7.33 -5.89 -3.90
C GLY A 110 5.85 -5.56 -4.06
N ASN A 111 5.26 -5.60 -5.26
CA ASN A 111 3.97 -4.94 -5.49
C ASN A 111 2.80 -5.49 -4.65
N GLY A 112 2.63 -6.81 -4.58
CA GLY A 112 1.60 -7.41 -3.72
C GLY A 112 1.88 -7.14 -2.23
N THR A 113 3.13 -7.37 -1.80
CA THR A 113 3.57 -7.14 -0.41
C THR A 113 3.40 -5.68 0.01
N TYR A 114 3.71 -4.73 -0.88
CA TYR A 114 3.59 -3.29 -0.66
C TYR A 114 2.13 -2.90 -0.47
N LEU A 115 1.22 -3.43 -1.27
CA LEU A 115 -0.21 -3.23 -1.06
C LEU A 115 -0.66 -3.80 0.28
N LEU A 116 -0.22 -4.99 0.66
CA LEU A 116 -0.54 -5.56 1.98
C LEU A 116 -0.02 -4.70 3.14
N ILE A 117 1.19 -4.14 3.03
CA ILE A 117 1.75 -3.19 4.00
C ILE A 117 0.87 -1.93 4.07
N VAL A 118 0.49 -1.36 2.93
CA VAL A 118 -0.36 -0.16 2.88
C VAL A 118 -1.71 -0.42 3.52
N LEU A 119 -2.38 -1.52 3.18
CA LEU A 119 -3.67 -1.87 3.77
C LEU A 119 -3.57 -2.09 5.28
N ALA A 120 -2.54 -2.80 5.74
CA ALA A 120 -2.30 -3.02 7.17
C ALA A 120 -2.01 -1.71 7.92
N ALA A 121 -1.20 -0.82 7.34
CA ALA A 121 -0.91 0.49 7.92
C ALA A 121 -2.19 1.32 8.03
N LEU A 122 -3.00 1.39 6.98
CA LEU A 122 -4.25 2.16 6.99
C LEU A 122 -5.27 1.59 7.98
N ASP A 123 -5.35 0.27 8.13
CA ASP A 123 -6.21 -0.35 9.14
C ASP A 123 -5.70 -0.11 10.58
N LEU A 124 -4.38 -0.09 10.81
CA LEU A 124 -3.83 0.30 12.10
C LEU A 124 -4.07 1.77 12.44
N LEU A 125 -3.99 2.66 11.45
CA LEU A 125 -4.15 4.09 11.63
C LEU A 125 -5.63 4.47 11.82
N TYR A 126 -6.51 3.95 10.95
CA TYR A 126 -7.89 4.39 10.75
C TYR A 126 -8.94 3.27 10.86
N GLY A 127 -8.51 2.10 11.33
CA GLY A 127 -9.37 0.98 11.73
C GLY A 127 -10.32 1.31 12.88
N PRO A 128 -11.40 0.54 13.08
CA PRO A 128 -12.09 0.57 14.36
C PRO A 128 -11.08 0.28 15.48
N ALA A 129 -11.20 0.98 16.59
CA ALA A 129 -10.44 0.61 17.79
C ALA A 129 -10.84 -0.82 18.17
N ALA A 130 -9.86 -1.72 18.24
CA ALA A 130 -10.03 -3.07 18.76
C ALA A 130 -10.38 -3.04 20.25
#